data_AF-A0A0F4I5H5-F1
#
_entry.id   AF-A0A0F4I5H5-F1
#
_cell.length_a   1.000
_cell.length_b   1.000
_cell.length_c   1.000
_cell.angle_alpha   90.00
_cell.angle_beta   90.00
_cell.angle_gamma   90.00
#
_symmetry.space_group_name_H-M   'P 1'
#
loop_
_entity.id
_entity.type
_entity.pdbx_description
1 polymer ?
#
loop_
_entity_poly.entity_id
_entity_poly.type
_entity_poly.pdbx_seq_one_letter_code
_entity_poly.pdbx_strand_id
1 'polypeptide(L)'
;MNRTRTSAAPRPTAGALRLVEASTTAPATIHISAYVRQMTAHCPYLAPSLQQGLTTWTVYGAEGDPAAVEAELFHAGVQAAEWLRPLLNRPHGSLRCENIVLLGDAPGARHRDLLAWPHWVLKNLYGPVGIMFGKFHAGEEETTRAGARIPAAP
;
A
#
# COMPACT_ATOMS: atom_id res chain seq x y z
N MET A 1 30.18 24.17 6.17
CA MET A 1 28.98 24.66 5.47
C MET A 1 27.76 23.95 6.03
N ASN A 2 26.93 24.66 6.79
CA ASN A 2 25.68 24.13 7.33
C ASN A 2 24.66 23.96 6.19
N ARG A 3 24.23 22.72 5.93
CA ARG A 3 23.08 22.46 5.05
C ARG A 3 21.85 23.02 5.74
N THR A 4 21.27 24.09 5.20
CA THR A 4 19.92 24.52 5.55
C THR A 4 19.00 23.32 5.36
N ARG A 5 18.41 22.79 6.44
CA ARG A 5 17.37 21.76 6.31
C ARG A 5 16.21 22.42 5.59
N THR A 6 16.00 22.05 4.33
CA THR A 6 14.77 22.38 3.62
C THR A 6 13.62 21.84 4.47
N SER A 7 12.78 22.74 4.99
CA SER A 7 11.54 22.32 5.63
C SER A 7 10.67 21.65 4.58
N ALA A 8 10.01 20.55 4.94
CA ALA A 8 9.00 19.97 4.07
C ALA A 8 7.91 21.02 3.77
N ALA A 9 7.34 20.95 2.56
CA ALA A 9 6.20 21.77 2.21
C ALA A 9 5.05 21.51 3.21
N PRO A 10 4.32 22.54 3.66
CA PRO A 10 3.16 22.36 4.53
C PRO A 10 2.16 21.41 3.86
N ARG A 11 1.60 20.49 4.64
CA ARG A 11 0.57 19.55 4.18
C ARG A 11 -0.71 19.84 4.97
N PRO A 12 -1.69 20.56 4.40
CA PRO A 12 -2.91 20.93 5.10
C PRO A 12 -3.79 19.72 5.45
N THR A 13 -3.58 18.59 4.75
CA THR A 13 -4.27 17.32 4.96
C THR A 13 -3.58 16.41 5.97
N ALA A 14 -2.43 16.81 6.51
CA ALA A 14 -1.68 16.00 7.47
C ALA A 14 -2.54 15.71 8.71
N GLY A 15 -2.67 14.42 9.03
CA GLY A 15 -3.54 13.94 10.12
C GLY A 15 -4.83 13.27 9.64
N ALA A 16 -5.20 13.39 8.36
CA ALA A 16 -6.33 12.63 7.81
C ALA A 16 -6.05 11.11 7.71
N LEU A 17 -4.77 10.72 7.77
CA LEU A 17 -4.31 9.34 7.77
C LEU A 17 -3.49 9.08 9.04
N ARG A 18 -4.01 8.24 9.95
CA ARG A 18 -3.31 7.84 11.17
C ARG A 18 -2.53 6.57 10.93
N LEU A 19 -1.24 6.55 11.24
CA LEU A 19 -0.44 5.32 11.24
C LEU A 19 -0.90 4.39 12.38
N VAL A 20 -1.34 3.18 12.03
CA VAL A 20 -1.77 2.13 12.97
C VAL A 20 -0.64 1.13 13.18
N GLU A 21 -0.03 0.66 12.09
CA GLU A 21 1.14 -0.23 12.12
C GLU A 21 2.18 0.23 11.09
N ALA A 22 3.41 0.44 11.54
CA ALA A 22 4.54 0.69 10.66
C ALA A 22 4.98 -0.60 9.94
N SER A 23 5.48 -0.46 8.71
CA SER A 23 6.01 -1.52 7.84
C SER A 23 6.52 -2.76 8.61
N THR A 24 5.72 -3.82 8.57
CA THR A 24 5.95 -5.08 9.28
C THR A 24 5.63 -6.28 8.39
N THR A 25 6.32 -7.40 8.58
CA THR A 25 6.05 -8.66 7.86
C THR A 25 4.88 -9.44 8.48
N ALA A 26 4.44 -9.07 9.69
CA ALA A 26 3.41 -9.76 10.46
C ALA A 26 2.49 -8.73 11.13
N PRO A 27 1.58 -8.08 10.37
CA PRO A 27 0.67 -7.11 10.94
C PRO A 27 -0.33 -7.77 11.90
N ALA A 28 -0.62 -7.11 13.02
CA ALA A 28 -1.45 -7.61 14.11
C ALA A 28 -2.92 -7.17 14.01
N THR A 29 -3.18 -6.01 13.40
CA THR A 29 -4.55 -5.43 13.31
C THR A 29 -5.34 -5.96 12.10
N ILE A 30 -4.67 -6.64 11.16
CA ILE A 30 -5.30 -7.22 9.97
C ILE A 30 -4.98 -8.71 9.83
N HIS A 31 -6.00 -9.52 9.55
CA HIS A 31 -5.84 -10.96 9.33
C HIS A 31 -5.53 -11.28 7.87
N ILE A 32 -4.34 -10.89 7.41
CA ILE A 32 -3.98 -10.93 5.98
C ILE A 32 -3.44 -12.29 5.49
N SER A 33 -3.11 -13.20 6.41
CA SER A 33 -2.41 -14.46 6.12
C SER A 33 -3.14 -15.39 5.13
N ALA A 34 -4.46 -15.54 5.28
CA ALA A 34 -5.23 -16.42 4.40
C ALA A 34 -5.34 -15.83 2.98
N TYR A 35 -5.63 -14.54 2.91
CA TYR A 35 -5.71 -13.77 1.67
C TYR A 35 -4.38 -13.81 0.90
N VAL A 36 -3.27 -13.56 1.59
CA VAL A 36 -1.93 -13.56 0.99
C VAL A 36 -1.55 -14.92 0.41
N ARG A 37 -1.88 -16.02 1.10
CA ARG A 37 -1.67 -17.38 0.55
C ARG A 37 -2.42 -17.57 -0.76
N GLN A 38 -3.67 -17.12 -0.86
CA GLN A 38 -4.45 -17.22 -2.09
C GLN A 38 -3.85 -16.35 -3.20
N MET A 39 -3.38 -15.15 -2.86
CA MET A 39 -2.73 -14.25 -3.82
C MET A 39 -1.42 -14.78 -4.40
N THR A 40 -0.77 -15.76 -3.76
CA THR A 40 0.44 -16.39 -4.34
C THR A 40 0.18 -17.07 -5.68
N ALA A 41 -1.06 -17.49 -5.97
CA ALA A 41 -1.46 -18.02 -7.27
C ALA A 41 -1.54 -16.95 -8.37
N HIS A 42 -1.59 -15.67 -8.00
CA HIS A 42 -1.79 -14.55 -8.92
C HIS A 42 -0.57 -13.64 -9.06
N CYS A 43 0.41 -13.75 -8.14
CA CYS A 43 1.66 -13.01 -8.19
C CYS A 43 2.86 -13.96 -8.06
N PRO A 44 3.63 -14.21 -9.14
CA PRO A 44 4.75 -15.15 -9.11
C PRO A 44 5.90 -14.69 -8.18
N TYR A 45 5.94 -13.41 -7.82
CA TYR A 45 6.93 -12.84 -6.91
C TYR A 45 6.55 -12.97 -5.43
N LEU A 46 5.26 -13.16 -5.12
CA LEU A 46 4.76 -13.07 -3.75
C LEU A 46 5.19 -14.25 -2.88
N ALA A 47 5.06 -15.49 -3.35
CA ALA A 47 5.49 -16.66 -2.57
C ALA A 47 7.01 -16.61 -2.23
N PRO A 48 7.91 -16.36 -3.20
CA PRO A 48 9.33 -16.16 -2.89
C PRO A 48 9.60 -14.98 -1.94
N SER A 49 8.86 -13.87 -2.10
CA SER A 49 8.98 -12.71 -1.21
C SER A 49 8.64 -13.04 0.24
N LEU A 50 7.53 -13.77 0.46
CA LEU A 50 7.10 -14.19 1.79
C LEU A 50 8.13 -15.13 2.45
N GLN A 51 8.67 -16.09 1.70
CA GLN A 51 9.70 -17.02 2.19
C GLN A 51 10.98 -16.28 2.64
N GLN A 52 11.30 -15.17 1.99
CA GLN A 52 12.47 -14.34 2.28
C GLN A 52 12.17 -13.22 3.29
N GLY A 53 10.93 -13.08 3.77
CA GLY A 53 10.53 -11.99 4.67
C GLY A 53 10.58 -10.60 4.02
N LEU A 54 10.35 -10.50 2.71
CA LEU A 54 10.46 -9.27 1.92
C LEU A 54 9.10 -8.64 1.57
N THR A 55 8.00 -9.24 2.04
CA THR A 55 6.65 -8.67 1.96
C THR A 55 6.34 -7.96 3.28
N THR A 56 6.15 -6.66 3.22
CA THR A 56 5.82 -5.82 4.37
C THR A 56 4.46 -5.14 4.19
N TRP A 57 3.86 -4.78 5.32
CA TRP A 57 2.54 -4.20 5.44
C TRP A 57 2.63 -2.95 6.32
N THR A 58 2.14 -1.82 5.82
CA THR A 58 1.91 -0.62 6.60
C THR A 58 0.41 -0.38 6.68
N VAL A 59 -0.11 -0.24 7.90
CA VAL A 59 -1.55 -0.11 8.16
C VAL A 59 -1.86 1.31 8.62
N TYR A 60 -2.85 1.93 7.98
CA TYR A 60 -3.33 3.25 8.29
C TYR A 60 -4.82 3.23 8.63
N GLY A 61 -5.28 4.20 9.43
CA GLY A 61 -6.70 4.48 9.65
C GLY A 61 -7.11 5.80 8.99
N ALA A 62 -8.30 5.83 8.40
CA ALA A 62 -8.93 7.06 7.91
C ALA A 62 -9.52 7.87 9.09
N GLU A 63 -9.15 9.15 9.21
CA GLU A 63 -9.66 10.06 10.25
C GLU A 63 -10.20 11.39 9.72
N GLY A 64 -9.96 11.70 8.45
CA GLY A 64 -10.35 12.97 7.83
C GLY A 64 -11.52 12.85 6.84
N ASP A 65 -11.80 13.97 6.17
CA ASP A 65 -12.67 13.95 5.00
C ASP A 65 -12.06 13.10 3.86
N PRO A 66 -12.88 12.58 2.94
CA PRO A 66 -12.43 11.68 1.88
C PRO A 66 -11.27 12.23 1.04
N ALA A 67 -11.29 13.51 0.67
CA ALA A 67 -10.26 14.11 -0.18
C ALA A 67 -8.93 14.22 0.55
N ALA A 68 -8.96 14.57 1.84
CA ALA A 68 -7.77 14.58 2.68
C ALA A 68 -7.20 13.18 2.87
N VAL A 69 -8.03 12.17 3.11
CA VAL A 69 -7.60 10.76 3.22
C VAL A 69 -6.93 10.28 1.93
N GLU A 70 -7.53 10.54 0.78
CA GLU A 70 -6.98 10.19 -0.53
C GLU A 70 -5.61 10.85 -0.79
N ALA A 71 -5.47 12.14 -0.48
CA ALA A 71 -4.23 12.88 -0.66
C ALA A 71 -3.10 12.34 0.25
N GLU A 72 -3.43 12.01 1.49
CA GLU A 72 -2.48 11.42 2.44
C GLU A 72 -2.11 9.98 2.07
N LEU A 73 -3.06 9.18 1.54
CA LEU A 73 -2.77 7.85 1.00
C LEU A 73 -1.79 7.93 -0.18
N PHE A 74 -2.01 8.86 -1.10
CA PHE A 74 -1.08 9.09 -2.20
C PHE A 74 0.32 9.48 -1.68
N HIS A 75 0.37 10.39 -0.71
CA HIS A 75 1.64 10.80 -0.09
C HIS A 75 2.37 9.63 0.59
N ALA A 76 1.67 8.82 1.38
CA ALA A 76 2.21 7.63 2.02
C ALA A 76 2.73 6.62 0.98
N GLY A 77 2.01 6.45 -0.13
CA GLY A 77 2.43 5.62 -1.25
C GLY A 77 3.72 6.11 -1.91
N VAL A 78 3.84 7.40 -2.18
CA VAL A 78 5.07 8.01 -2.71
C VAL A 78 6.24 7.78 -1.74
N GLN A 79 6.04 7.99 -0.44
CA GLN A 79 7.08 7.75 0.56
C GLN A 79 7.54 6.29 0.57
N ALA A 80 6.60 5.33 0.59
CA ALA A 80 6.89 3.91 0.52
C ALA A 80 7.69 3.56 -0.74
N ALA A 81 7.31 4.09 -1.91
CA ALA A 81 8.03 3.84 -3.14
C ALA A 81 9.45 4.40 -3.13
N GLU A 82 9.64 5.65 -2.72
CA GLU A 82 10.99 6.23 -2.69
C GLU A 82 11.89 5.56 -1.63
N TRP A 83 11.32 5.01 -0.55
CA TRP A 83 12.06 4.15 0.38
C TRP A 83 12.47 2.81 -0.23
N LEU A 84 11.60 2.19 -1.03
CA LEU A 84 11.91 0.92 -1.70
C LEU A 84 12.90 1.08 -2.85
N ARG A 85 12.83 2.19 -3.59
CA ARG A 85 13.62 2.45 -4.80
C ARG A 85 15.12 2.13 -4.68
N PRO A 86 15.87 2.57 -3.65
CA PRO A 86 17.30 2.23 -3.52
C PRO A 86 17.55 0.74 -3.23
N LEU A 87 16.55 0.01 -2.74
CA LEU A 87 16.65 -1.41 -2.40
C LEU A 87 16.41 -2.34 -3.60
N LEU A 88 15.83 -1.83 -4.69
CA LEU A 88 15.49 -2.64 -5.86
C LEU A 88 16.72 -3.18 -6.60
N ASN A 89 17.86 -2.49 -6.51
CA ASN A 89 19.14 -2.92 -7.10
C ASN A 89 19.94 -3.86 -6.18
N ARG A 90 19.41 -4.22 -5.00
CA ARG A 90 20.04 -5.16 -4.07
C ARG A 90 19.63 -6.61 -4.41
N PRO A 91 20.35 -7.63 -3.89
CA PRO A 91 19.90 -9.01 -4.01
C PRO A 91 18.44 -9.17 -3.58
N HIS A 92 17.67 -9.90 -4.39
CA HIS A 92 16.23 -10.10 -4.21
C HIS A 92 15.39 -8.81 -4.24
N GLY A 93 15.91 -7.70 -4.79
CA GLY A 93 15.20 -6.43 -4.86
C GLY A 93 13.86 -6.52 -5.58
N SER A 94 13.75 -7.35 -6.62
CA SER A 94 12.49 -7.64 -7.33
C SER A 94 11.45 -8.39 -6.51
N LEU A 95 11.84 -8.98 -5.36
CA LEU A 95 10.92 -9.64 -4.43
C LEU A 95 10.43 -8.70 -3.33
N ARG A 96 10.92 -7.46 -3.24
CA ARG A 96 10.45 -6.53 -2.21
C ARG A 96 9.05 -6.02 -2.55
N CYS A 97 8.12 -6.16 -1.60
CA CYS A 97 6.74 -5.75 -1.77
C CYS A 97 6.28 -5.03 -0.50
N GLU A 98 5.99 -3.74 -0.62
CA GLU A 98 5.36 -2.94 0.44
C GLU A 98 3.87 -2.81 0.13
N ASN A 99 3.04 -3.23 1.07
CA ASN A 99 1.59 -3.18 0.96
C ASN A 99 1.06 -2.10 1.89
N ILE A 100 0.22 -1.22 1.38
CA ILE A 100 -0.45 -0.18 2.18
C ILE A 100 -1.90 -0.63 2.38
N VAL A 101 -2.34 -0.66 3.62
CA VAL A 101 -3.70 -1.04 4.01
C VAL A 101 -4.36 0.15 4.68
N LEU A 102 -5.59 0.46 4.27
CA LEU A 102 -6.43 1.45 4.92
C LEU A 102 -7.51 0.73 5.75
N LEU A 103 -7.73 1.22 6.96
CA LEU A 103 -8.80 0.80 7.87
C LEU A 103 -9.75 1.96 8.13
N GLY A 104 -10.98 1.61 8.51
CA GLY A 104 -12.03 2.57 8.84
C GLY A 104 -12.73 3.13 7.60
N ASP A 105 -13.65 4.06 7.85
CA ASP A 105 -14.46 4.71 6.85
C ASP A 105 -14.24 6.23 6.89
N ALA A 106 -14.38 6.89 5.73
CA ALA A 106 -14.47 8.34 5.66
C ALA A 106 -15.95 8.73 5.40
N PRO A 107 -16.55 9.63 6.19
CA PRO A 107 -17.94 10.00 6.03
C PRO A 107 -18.27 10.43 4.59
N GLY A 108 -19.30 9.80 4.00
CA GLY A 108 -19.75 10.12 2.65
C GLY A 108 -18.93 9.52 1.50
N ALA A 109 -17.94 8.67 1.78
CA ALA A 109 -17.19 7.93 0.77
C ALA A 109 -17.24 6.42 1.00
N ARG A 110 -17.24 5.65 -0.09
CA ARG A 110 -17.01 4.20 0.01
C ARG A 110 -15.52 3.96 0.15
N HIS A 111 -15.14 2.98 0.95
CA HIS A 111 -13.73 2.62 1.15
C HIS A 111 -12.97 2.36 -0.17
N ARG A 112 -13.63 1.74 -1.17
CA ARG A 112 -13.08 1.54 -2.51
C ARG A 112 -12.69 2.84 -3.20
N ASP A 113 -13.50 3.89 -3.05
CA ASP A 113 -13.32 5.15 -3.75
C ASP A 113 -12.10 5.91 -3.18
N LEU A 114 -11.86 5.81 -1.86
CA LEU A 114 -10.67 6.37 -1.18
C LEU A 114 -9.34 5.82 -1.72
N LEU A 115 -9.35 4.60 -2.24
CA LEU A 115 -8.16 3.96 -2.80
C LEU A 115 -8.05 4.12 -4.32
N ALA A 116 -9.10 4.61 -5.00
CA ALA A 116 -9.21 4.52 -6.45
C ALA A 116 -8.13 5.33 -7.19
N TRP A 117 -8.18 6.66 -7.10
CA TRP A 117 -7.19 7.49 -7.80
C TRP A 117 -5.78 7.40 -7.19
N PRO A 118 -5.58 7.31 -5.86
CA PRO A 118 -4.23 7.20 -5.29
C PRO A 118 -3.53 5.95 -5.81
N HIS A 119 -4.22 4.80 -5.80
CA HIS A 119 -3.68 3.55 -6.33
C HIS A 119 -3.39 3.64 -7.83
N TRP A 120 -4.31 4.20 -8.62
CA TRP A 120 -4.12 4.36 -10.06
C TRP A 120 -2.88 5.21 -10.37
N VAL A 121 -2.71 6.36 -9.73
CA VAL A 121 -1.55 7.24 -9.95
C VAL A 121 -0.27 6.52 -9.54
N LEU A 122 -0.23 5.93 -8.34
CA LEU A 122 0.95 5.23 -7.83
C LEU A 122 1.36 4.07 -8.76
N LYS A 123 0.40 3.28 -9.23
CA LYS A 123 0.67 2.19 -10.18
C LYS A 123 1.27 2.68 -11.49
N ASN A 124 0.80 3.82 -12.02
CA ASN A 124 1.33 4.39 -13.27
C ASN A 124 2.72 5.03 -13.09
N LEU A 125 2.97 5.69 -11.95
CA LEU A 125 4.26 6.31 -11.67
C LEU A 125 5.34 5.28 -11.32
N TYR A 126 4.99 4.27 -10.54
CA TYR A 126 5.97 3.40 -9.88
C TYR A 126 5.97 1.96 -10.38
N GLY A 127 4.92 1.51 -11.07
CA GLY A 127 4.91 0.23 -11.76
C GLY A 127 6.10 0.05 -12.73
N PRO A 128 6.46 1.07 -13.55
CA PRO A 128 7.62 0.99 -14.44
C PRO A 128 8.97 0.81 -13.73
N VAL A 129 9.08 1.20 -12.46
CA VAL A 129 10.29 1.00 -11.64
C VAL A 129 10.17 -0.21 -10.72
N GLY A 130 9.19 -1.11 -10.93
CA GLY A 130 9.09 -2.39 -10.25
C GLY A 130 8.50 -2.33 -8.84
N ILE A 131 7.82 -1.24 -8.47
CA ILE A 131 7.15 -1.11 -7.18
C ILE A 131 5.66 -1.37 -7.35
N MET A 132 5.15 -2.31 -6.57
CA MET A 132 3.75 -2.72 -6.60
C MET A 132 3.01 -2.19 -5.37
N PHE A 133 1.85 -1.59 -5.59
CA PHE A 133 0.94 -1.17 -4.54
C PHE A 133 -0.26 -2.13 -4.50
N GLY A 134 -0.44 -2.79 -3.36
CA GLY A 134 -1.68 -3.50 -3.08
C GLY A 134 -2.81 -2.51 -2.83
N LYS A 135 -3.99 -2.79 -3.37
CA LYS A 135 -5.25 -2.12 -3.04
C LYS A 135 -6.11 -3.16 -2.34
N PHE A 136 -6.48 -2.88 -1.10
CA PHE A 136 -7.32 -3.76 -0.31
C PHE A 136 -8.35 -2.89 0.40
N HIS A 137 -9.62 -3.07 0.05
CA HIS A 137 -10.72 -2.65 0.90
C HIS A 137 -11.53 -3.86 1.34
N ALA A 138 -12.11 -3.80 2.54
CA ALA A 138 -12.93 -4.89 3.06
C ALA A 138 -13.99 -5.33 2.05
N GLY A 139 -14.11 -6.64 1.82
CA GLY A 139 -15.11 -7.24 0.93
C GLY A 139 -14.84 -7.09 -0.56
N GLU A 140 -13.65 -6.64 -0.98
CA GLU A 140 -13.29 -6.50 -2.40
C GLU A 140 -13.17 -7.86 -3.10
N GLU A 141 -14.14 -8.20 -3.95
CA GLU A 141 -14.02 -9.31 -4.90
C GLU A 141 -13.52 -8.78 -6.25
N GLU A 142 -12.37 -9.27 -6.72
CA GLU A 142 -11.87 -8.97 -8.05
C GLU A 142 -11.99 -10.18 -8.98
N THR A 143 -11.92 -9.95 -10.29
CA THR A 143 -11.74 -11.03 -11.26
C THR A 143 -10.42 -10.81 -11.98
N THR A 144 -9.55 -11.81 -11.96
CA THR A 144 -8.30 -11.78 -12.73
C THR A 144 -8.59 -11.58 -14.21
N ARG A 145 -7.58 -11.13 -14.97
CA ARG A 145 -7.68 -11.01 -16.44
C ARG A 145 -8.01 -12.35 -17.14
N ALA A 146 -7.76 -13.48 -16.47
CA ALA A 146 -8.08 -14.82 -16.92
C ALA A 146 -9.49 -15.31 -16.49
N GLY A 147 -10.31 -14.46 -15.86
CA GLY A 147 -11.67 -14.80 -15.44
C GLY A 147 -11.78 -15.52 -14.09
N ALA A 148 -10.67 -15.81 -13.41
CA ALA A 148 -10.70 -16.39 -12.07
C ALA A 148 -11.11 -15.34 -11.02
N ARG A 149 -12.02 -15.69 -10.11
CA ARG A 149 -12.38 -14.84 -8.97
C ARG A 149 -11.22 -14.74 -7.98
N ILE A 150 -10.87 -13.52 -7.61
CA ILE A 150 -9.99 -13.19 -6.50
C ILE A 150 -10.88 -13.12 -5.24
N PRO A 151 -10.50 -13.81 -4.16
CA PRO A 151 -11.26 -13.85 -2.93
C PRO A 151 -11.35 -12.47 -2.27
N ALA A 152 -12.42 -12.26 -1.49
CA ALA A 152 -12.67 -11.01 -0.78
C ALA A 152 -11.47 -10.61 0.10
N ALA A 153 -10.98 -9.39 -0.06
CA ALA A 153 -9.98 -8.84 0.86
C ALA A 153 -10.57 -8.69 2.29
N PRO A 154 -9.79 -9.01 3.33
CA PRO A 154 -10.23 -8.94 4.73
C PRO A 154 -10.57 -7.51 5.15
#